data_AF-V9VHL3-F1
#
_entry.id   AF-V9VHL3-F1
#
_cell.length_a   1.000
_cell.length_b   1.000
_cell.length_c   1.000
_cell.angle_alpha   90.00
_cell.angle_beta   90.00
_cell.angle_gamma   90.00
#
_symmetry.space_group_name_H-M   'P 1'
#
loop_
_entity.id
_entity.type
_entity.pdbx_description
1 polymer ?
#
loop_
_entity_poly.entity_id
_entity_poly.type
_entity_poly.pdbx_seq_one_letter_code
_entity_poly.pdbx_strand_id
1 'polypeptide(L)'
;PLTLWTSPHQSPINAALEELVILGALERQVNSDILKLTPLGKQMAAFPLDPRFSKVILLAKDYDCLEEILSIIAMLSAESVLVSVSNKRKECLESHQKFMSSEGDHIMLLNIYRAYKSVNGNKVKL
;
A
#
# COMPACT_ATOMS: atom_id res chain seq x y z
N PRO A 1 -7.11 2.03 -31.55
CA PRO A 1 -7.75 1.83 -30.22
C PRO A 1 -7.63 0.37 -29.77
N LEU A 2 -6.86 0.11 -28.71
CA LEU A 2 -6.67 -1.24 -28.16
C LEU A 2 -7.98 -1.69 -27.49
N THR A 3 -8.90 -2.25 -28.26
CA THR A 3 -10.03 -2.99 -27.71
C THR A 3 -9.49 -4.27 -27.08
N LEU A 4 -9.66 -4.42 -25.77
CA LEU A 4 -9.35 -5.66 -25.06
C LEU A 4 -10.01 -6.85 -25.79
N TRP A 5 -9.26 -7.94 -25.97
CA TRP A 5 -9.73 -9.15 -26.67
C TRP A 5 -11.02 -9.70 -26.06
N THR A 6 -11.15 -9.58 -24.74
CA THR A 6 -12.40 -9.78 -24.01
C THR A 6 -12.72 -8.51 -23.23
N SER A 7 -13.86 -7.90 -23.54
CA SER A 7 -14.34 -6.75 -22.77
C SER A 7 -14.81 -7.24 -21.39
N PRO A 8 -14.25 -6.72 -20.29
CA PRO A 8 -14.72 -7.09 -18.96
C PRO A 8 -16.16 -6.63 -18.75
N HIS A 9 -16.85 -7.25 -17.79
CA HIS A 9 -18.18 -6.79 -17.38
C HIS A 9 -18.12 -5.33 -16.91
N GLN A 10 -19.18 -4.56 -17.15
CA GLN A 10 -19.23 -3.14 -16.80
C GLN A 10 -19.19 -2.90 -15.28
N SER A 11 -19.72 -3.83 -14.48
CA SER A 11 -19.79 -3.67 -13.02
C SER A 11 -18.40 -3.47 -12.36
N PRO A 12 -17.40 -4.33 -12.60
CA PRO A 12 -16.02 -4.10 -12.12
C PRO A 12 -15.39 -2.79 -12.59
N ILE A 13 -15.66 -2.38 -13.84
CA ILE A 13 -15.14 -1.11 -14.37
C ILE A 13 -15.73 0.07 -13.59
N ASN A 14 -17.04 0.07 -13.38
CA ASN A 14 -17.73 1.12 -12.66
C ASN A 14 -17.25 1.20 -11.20
N ALA A 15 -17.08 0.05 -10.53
CA ALA A 15 -16.54 -0.01 -9.17
C ALA A 15 -15.11 0.57 -9.09
N ALA A 16 -14.24 0.26 -10.06
CA ALA A 16 -12.89 0.83 -10.13
C ALA A 16 -12.91 2.35 -10.38
N LEU A 17 -13.83 2.84 -11.22
CA LEU A 17 -13.99 4.27 -11.45
C LEU A 17 -14.49 5.00 -10.19
N GLU A 18 -15.44 4.42 -9.47
CA GLU A 18 -15.93 4.95 -8.20
C GLU A 18 -14.81 5.00 -7.15
N GLU A 19 -14.00 3.95 -7.03
CA GLU A 19 -12.84 3.94 -6.14
C GLU A 19 -11.85 5.07 -6.48
N LEU A 20 -11.54 5.27 -7.76
CA LEU A 20 -10.64 6.34 -8.20
C LEU A 20 -11.22 7.75 -7.95
N VAL A 21 -12.54 7.91 -8.00
CA VAL A 21 -13.22 9.14 -7.60
C VAL A 21 -13.10 9.35 -6.09
N ILE A 22 -13.32 8.32 -5.27
CA ILE A 22 -13.18 8.38 -3.80
C ILE A 22 -11.74 8.74 -3.40
N LEU A 23 -10.74 8.20 -4.10
CA LEU A 23 -9.33 8.54 -3.86
C LEU A 23 -8.95 9.96 -4.30
N GLY A 24 -9.85 10.66 -5.03
CA GLY A 24 -9.62 11.97 -5.61
C GLY A 24 -8.70 11.94 -6.84
N ALA A 25 -8.45 10.77 -7.41
CA ALA A 25 -7.66 10.62 -8.64
C ALA A 25 -8.47 11.08 -9.86
N LEU A 26 -9.79 10.87 -9.84
CA LEU A 26 -10.72 11.32 -10.88
C LEU A 26 -11.73 12.32 -10.31
N GLU A 27 -12.14 13.27 -11.14
CA GLU A 27 -13.21 14.22 -10.85
C GLU A 27 -14.28 14.13 -11.93
N ARG A 28 -15.55 14.18 -11.52
CA ARG A 28 -16.70 14.21 -12.43
C ARG A 28 -16.97 15.66 -12.84
N GLN A 29 -16.98 15.93 -14.14
CA GLN A 29 -17.31 17.27 -14.61
C GLN A 29 -18.79 17.60 -14.39
N VAL A 30 -19.07 18.82 -13.95
CA VAL A 30 -20.45 19.31 -13.78
C VAL A 30 -21.14 19.30 -15.15
N ASN A 31 -22.33 18.70 -15.20
CA ASN A 31 -23.17 18.55 -16.41
C ASN A 31 -22.62 17.59 -17.49
N SER A 32 -21.73 16.66 -17.14
CA SER A 32 -21.26 15.63 -18.07
C SER A 32 -20.92 14.31 -17.38
N ASP A 33 -21.07 13.19 -18.09
CA ASP A 33 -20.62 11.86 -17.65
C ASP A 33 -19.12 11.63 -17.86
N ILE A 34 -18.37 12.67 -18.22
CA ILE A 34 -16.94 12.61 -18.46
C ILE A 34 -16.17 12.70 -17.12
N LEU A 35 -15.33 11.70 -16.88
CA LEU A 35 -14.36 11.69 -15.78
C LEU A 35 -13.03 12.30 -16.25
N LYS A 36 -12.46 13.18 -15.44
CA LYS A 36 -11.18 13.84 -15.72
C LYS A 36 -10.15 13.48 -14.66
N LEU A 37 -8.92 13.21 -15.10
CA LEU A 37 -7.79 12.97 -14.23
C LEU A 37 -7.35 14.26 -13.52
N THR A 38 -7.31 14.22 -12.18
CA THR A 38 -6.87 15.34 -11.35
C THR A 38 -5.34 15.48 -11.34
N PRO A 39 -4.78 16.62 -10.90
CA PRO A 39 -3.32 16.74 -10.69
C PRO A 39 -2.77 15.69 -9.73
N LEU A 40 -3.52 15.37 -8.67
CA LEU A 40 -3.22 14.27 -7.76
C LEU A 40 -3.24 12.91 -8.49
N GLY A 41 -4.28 12.65 -9.29
CA GLY A 41 -4.39 11.42 -10.07
C GLY A 41 -3.23 11.24 -11.07
N LYS A 42 -2.72 12.34 -11.65
CA LYS A 42 -1.50 12.31 -12.49
C LYS A 42 -0.27 11.91 -11.70
N GLN A 43 -0.10 12.40 -10.48
CA GLN A 43 1.01 11.99 -9.62
C GLN A 43 0.88 10.53 -9.19
N MET A 44 -0.33 10.10 -8.81
CA MET A 44 -0.61 8.70 -8.47
C MET A 44 -0.27 7.75 -9.63
N ALA A 45 -0.64 8.11 -10.86
CA ALA A 45 -0.37 7.32 -12.06
C ALA A 45 1.12 7.17 -12.41
N ALA A 46 2.01 7.96 -11.79
CA ALA A 46 3.46 7.81 -11.97
C ALA A 46 4.05 6.67 -11.13
N PHE A 47 3.33 6.16 -10.12
CA PHE A 47 3.80 5.07 -9.28
C PHE A 47 3.38 3.71 -9.85
N PRO A 48 4.27 2.70 -9.86
CA PRO A 48 3.93 1.32 -10.23
C PRO A 48 3.29 0.57 -9.05
N LEU A 49 2.30 1.19 -8.40
CA LEU A 49 1.66 0.71 -7.19
C LEU A 49 0.15 0.78 -7.33
N ASP A 50 -0.57 0.08 -6.45
CA ASP A 50 -2.01 0.27 -6.33
C ASP A 50 -2.35 1.74 -6.03
N PRO A 51 -3.45 2.28 -6.59
CA PRO A 51 -3.86 3.67 -6.38
C PRO A 51 -3.94 4.05 -4.90
N ARG A 52 -4.40 3.15 -4.04
CA ARG A 52 -4.47 3.36 -2.59
C ARG A 52 -3.08 3.62 -1.97
N PHE A 53 -2.06 2.84 -2.33
CA PHE A 53 -0.71 3.04 -1.82
C PHE A 53 -0.07 4.31 -2.35
N SER A 54 -0.22 4.61 -3.65
CA SER A 54 0.30 5.87 -4.21
C SER A 54 -0.30 7.10 -3.52
N LYS A 55 -1.60 7.08 -3.21
CA LYS A 55 -2.29 8.14 -2.47
C LYS A 55 -1.73 8.30 -1.05
N VAL A 56 -1.55 7.20 -0.33
CA VAL A 56 -1.00 7.22 1.04
C VAL A 56 0.42 7.76 1.07
N ILE A 57 1.29 7.38 0.12
CA ILE A 57 2.65 7.92 -0.01
C ILE A 57 2.63 9.43 -0.25
N LEU A 58 1.78 9.91 -1.16
CA LEU A 58 1.69 11.33 -1.47
C LEU A 58 1.22 12.15 -0.26
N LEU A 59 0.27 11.64 0.52
CA LEU A 59 -0.18 12.29 1.75
C LEU A 59 0.85 12.21 2.88
N ALA A 60 1.58 11.10 3.01
CA ALA A 60 2.55 10.90 4.09
C ALA A 60 3.65 11.98 4.15
N LYS A 61 3.95 12.58 2.98
CA LYS A 61 4.85 13.74 2.89
C LYS A 61 4.35 14.94 3.71
N ASP A 62 3.04 15.18 3.71
CA ASP A 62 2.43 16.32 4.41
C ASP A 62 2.27 16.05 5.92
N TYR A 63 2.31 14.78 6.34
CA TYR A 63 2.22 14.33 7.74
C TYR A 63 3.57 14.00 8.38
N ASP A 64 4.69 14.26 7.68
CA ASP A 64 6.05 14.01 8.15
C ASP A 64 6.33 12.54 8.57
N CYS A 65 5.66 11.58 7.92
CA CYS A 65 5.77 10.14 8.21
C CYS A 65 6.13 9.32 6.96
N LEU A 66 6.84 9.94 6.01
CA LEU A 66 7.13 9.34 4.71
C LEU A 66 8.01 8.09 4.83
N GLU A 67 9.04 8.08 5.69
CA GLU A 67 9.92 6.91 5.84
C GLU A 67 9.17 5.70 6.42
N GLU A 68 8.32 5.93 7.42
CA GLU A 68 7.46 4.92 8.03
C GLU A 68 6.50 4.32 7.01
N ILE A 69 5.80 5.17 6.27
CA ILE A 69 4.82 4.74 5.27
C ILE A 69 5.48 3.97 4.14
N LEU A 70 6.64 4.42 3.65
CA LEU A 70 7.40 3.69 2.64
C LEU A 70 7.81 2.30 3.14
N SER A 71 8.25 2.21 4.40
CA SER A 71 8.61 0.94 5.02
C SER A 71 7.40 0.00 5.13
N ILE A 72 6.25 0.51 5.56
CA ILE A 72 5.01 -0.28 5.68
C ILE A 72 4.56 -0.77 4.30
N ILE A 73 4.50 0.10 3.30
CA ILE A 73 4.08 -0.27 1.94
C ILE A 73 5.06 -1.28 1.32
N ALA A 74 6.36 -1.14 1.55
CA ALA A 74 7.34 -2.12 1.11
C ALA A 74 7.07 -3.51 1.72
N MET A 75 6.78 -3.57 3.02
CA MET A 75 6.43 -4.81 3.72
C MET A 75 5.11 -5.43 3.23
N LEU A 76 4.13 -4.61 2.86
CA LEU A 76 2.84 -5.05 2.32
C LEU A 76 2.92 -5.50 0.85
N SER A 77 3.86 -4.96 0.08
CA SER A 77 4.02 -5.27 -1.35
C SER A 77 4.82 -6.57 -1.58
N ALA A 78 5.53 -7.04 -0.56
CA ALA A 78 6.26 -8.30 -0.58
C ALA A 78 5.39 -9.46 -0.07
N GLU A 79 5.91 -10.68 -0.18
CA GLU A 79 5.29 -11.83 0.51
C GLU A 79 5.29 -11.60 2.03
N SER A 80 4.24 -12.07 2.70
CA SER A 80 4.10 -11.93 4.14
C SER A 80 5.30 -12.53 4.88
N VAL A 81 5.94 -11.71 5.71
CA VAL A 81 7.04 -12.13 6.59
C VAL A 81 6.54 -12.95 7.80
N LEU A 82 5.22 -12.94 8.06
CA LEU A 82 4.61 -13.61 9.19
C LEU A 82 4.30 -15.06 8.84
N VAL A 83 5.25 -15.95 9.12
CA VAL A 83 5.14 -17.38 8.81
C VAL A 83 4.39 -18.12 9.91
N SER A 84 3.45 -18.99 9.53
CA SER A 84 2.76 -19.90 10.44
C SER A 84 3.00 -21.36 10.03
N VAL A 85 3.82 -22.08 10.80
CA VAL A 85 4.09 -23.51 10.57
C VAL A 85 3.27 -24.34 11.55
N SER A 86 2.45 -25.29 11.05
CA SER A 86 1.52 -26.07 11.89
C SER A 86 2.17 -26.72 13.12
N ASN A 87 3.34 -27.34 12.95
CA ASN A 87 4.05 -28.03 14.04
C ASN A 87 4.75 -27.07 15.02
N LYS A 88 4.91 -25.78 14.68
CA LYS A 88 5.59 -24.77 15.48
C LYS A 88 4.74 -23.53 15.75
N ARG A 89 3.41 -23.67 15.66
CA ARG A 89 2.48 -22.54 15.74
C ARG A 89 2.66 -21.71 17.02
N LYS A 90 2.92 -22.35 18.16
CA LYS A 90 3.17 -21.65 19.44
C LYS A 90 4.43 -20.77 19.38
N GLU A 91 5.53 -21.32 18.88
CA GLU A 91 6.80 -20.59 18.73
C GLU A 91 6.67 -19.42 17.74
N CYS A 92 5.97 -19.61 16.61
CA CYS A 92 5.67 -18.54 15.66
C CYS A 92 4.82 -17.43 16.30
N LEU A 93 3.84 -17.78 17.13
CA LEU A 93 3.02 -16.78 17.83
C LEU A 93 3.82 -16.00 18.87
N GLU A 94 4.67 -16.68 19.64
CA GLU A 94 5.56 -16.05 20.60
C GLU A 94 6.57 -15.10 19.92
N SER A 95 7.05 -15.42 18.71
CA SER A 95 7.92 -14.51 17.95
C SER A 95 7.15 -13.30 17.42
N HIS A 96 5.94 -13.49 16.91
CA HIS A 96 5.07 -12.40 16.46
C HIS A 96 4.71 -11.44 17.60
N GLN A 97 4.40 -11.96 18.79
CA GLN A 97 4.05 -11.15 19.97
C GLN A 97 5.11 -10.11 20.35
N LYS A 98 6.39 -10.37 20.06
CA LYS A 98 7.49 -9.43 20.35
C LYS A 98 7.40 -8.14 19.55
N PHE A 99 6.72 -8.15 18.42
CA PHE A 99 6.59 -7.00 17.52
C PHE A 99 5.19 -6.43 17.46
N MET A 100 4.21 -7.08 18.11
CA MET A 100 2.82 -6.63 18.16
C MET A 100 2.75 -5.21 18.74
N SER A 101 1.83 -4.43 18.19
CA SER A 101 1.53 -3.07 18.65
C SER A 101 0.04 -2.94 18.93
N SER A 102 -0.31 -2.18 19.97
CA SER A 102 -1.70 -1.79 20.25
C SER A 102 -2.32 -0.98 19.11
N GLU A 103 -1.49 -0.29 18.34
CA GLU A 103 -1.89 0.57 17.22
C GLU A 103 -2.25 -0.23 15.96
N GLY A 104 -2.01 -1.55 15.95
CA GLY A 104 -2.42 -2.47 14.90
C GLY A 104 -1.28 -3.02 14.02
N ASP A 105 -1.68 -3.79 13.01
CA ASP A 105 -0.77 -4.65 12.24
C ASP A 105 0.22 -3.87 11.36
N HIS A 106 -0.16 -2.70 10.85
CA HIS A 106 0.77 -1.86 10.08
C HIS A 106 1.94 -1.37 10.93
N ILE A 107 1.69 -1.04 12.20
CA ILE A 107 2.76 -0.65 13.14
C ILE A 107 3.58 -1.87 13.55
N MET A 108 2.96 -3.05 13.69
CA MET A 108 3.70 -4.29 13.87
C MET A 108 4.67 -4.56 12.71
N LEU A 109 4.24 -4.40 11.45
CA LEU A 109 5.11 -4.55 10.27
C LEU A 109 6.26 -3.54 10.27
N LEU A 110 5.99 -2.29 10.66
CA LEU A 110 7.01 -1.26 10.81
C LEU A 110 8.04 -1.63 11.89
N ASN A 111 7.59 -2.15 13.03
CA ASN A 111 8.46 -2.61 14.11
C ASN A 111 9.37 -3.76 13.64
N ILE A 112 8.83 -4.71 12.89
CA ILE A 112 9.60 -5.81 12.29
C ILE A 112 10.67 -5.25 11.35
N TYR A 113 10.29 -4.36 10.44
CA TYR A 113 11.25 -3.75 9.50
C TYR A 113 12.37 -2.98 10.22
N ARG A 114 12.03 -2.19 11.24
CA ARG A 114 13.01 -1.45 12.06
C ARG A 114 13.94 -2.41 12.83
N ALA A 115 13.42 -3.48 13.39
CA ALA A 115 14.21 -4.50 14.08
C ALA A 115 15.15 -5.24 13.11
N TYR A 116 14.69 -5.53 11.90
CA TYR A 116 15.54 -6.10 10.85
C TYR A 116 16.68 -5.13 10.46
N LYS A 117 16.36 -3.85 10.24
CA LYS A 117 17.33 -2.81 9.89
C LYS A 117 18.36 -2.59 11.01
N SER A 118 17.97 -2.66 12.28
CA SER A 118 18.89 -2.48 13.41
C SER A 118 19.90 -3.62 13.58
N VAL A 119 19.51 -4.86 13.26
CA VAL A 119 20.42 -6.01 13.23
C VAL A 119 21.45 -5.87 12.09
N ASN A 120 21.01 -5.38 10.93
CA ASN A 120 21.88 -5.20 9.75
C ASN A 120 22.72 -3.90 9.76
N GLY A 121 22.34 -2.90 10.55
CA GLY A 121 23.10 -1.65 10.70
C GLY A 121 24.52 -1.85 11.25
N ASN A 122 24.82 -3.00 11.84
CA ASN A 122 26.18 -3.40 12.26
C ASN A 122 27.01 -4.07 11.15
N LYS A 123 26.48 -4.28 9.94
CA LYS A 123 27.16 -5.03 8.86
C LYS A 123 27.20 -4.36 7.50
N VAL A 124 26.75 -3.11 7.34
CA VAL A 124 26.79 -2.46 6.02
C VAL A 124 27.59 -1.16 6.08
N LYS A 125 28.93 -1.31 6.01
CA LYS A 125 29.75 -0.34 5.27
C LYS A 125 29.63 -0.75 3.80
N LEU A 126 28.93 0.05 3.02
CA LEU A 126 29.20 0.13 1.58
C LEU A 126 30.51 0.89 1.39
#